data_AF-A0A7G7MIK7-F1
#
_entry.id   AF-A0A7G7MIK7-F1
#
_cell.length_a   1.000
_cell.length_b   1.000
_cell.length_c   1.000
_cell.angle_alpha   90.00
_cell.angle_beta   90.00
_cell.angle_gamma   90.00
#
_symmetry.space_group_name_H-M   'P 1'
#
loop_
_entity.id
_entity.type
_entity.pdbx_description
1 polymer ?
#
loop_
_entity_poly.entity_id
_entity_poly.type
_entity_poly.pdbx_seq_one_letter_code
_entity_poly.pdbx_strand_id
1 'polypeptide(L)'
;MAEPGERDDWDAVARAIQNRLDETRSTQMEIASRARVSLTTLRELQHNLNPRRRRPQTLSAVSEALGWPAGYLVQVLHGEAAEPHADESADPVLTSLSGLEQEIRALRARVDQIERQLADGDA
;
A
#
# COMPACT_ATOMS: atom_id res chain seq x y z
N MET A 1 -17.15 -28.28 7.37
CA MET A 1 -16.21 -27.35 6.70
C MET A 1 -17.01 -26.12 6.35
N ALA A 2 -16.71 -24.97 6.97
CA ALA A 2 -17.34 -23.70 6.61
C ALA A 2 -16.47 -23.04 5.52
N GLU A 3 -17.11 -22.61 4.44
CA GLU A 3 -16.50 -21.89 3.33
C GLU A 3 -15.87 -20.57 3.84
N PRO A 4 -14.60 -20.25 3.52
CA PRO A 4 -14.01 -18.97 3.89
C PRO A 4 -14.56 -17.87 2.96
N GLY A 5 -15.57 -17.11 3.42
CA GLY A 5 -16.08 -15.95 2.67
C GLY A 5 -17.40 -15.30 3.11
N GLU A 6 -18.08 -15.74 4.18
CA GLU A 6 -19.49 -15.33 4.39
C GLU A 6 -19.74 -14.19 5.40
N ARG A 7 -18.72 -13.57 6.00
CA ARG A 7 -18.91 -12.42 6.91
C ARG A 7 -17.84 -11.35 6.77
N ASP A 8 -18.28 -10.15 6.39
CA ASP A 8 -17.54 -8.90 6.51
C ASP A 8 -16.88 -8.73 7.90
N ASP A 9 -15.55 -8.72 7.94
CA ASP A 9 -14.76 -8.47 9.16
C ASP A 9 -14.50 -6.97 9.36
N TRP A 10 -15.51 -6.28 9.85
CA TRP A 10 -15.42 -4.87 10.18
C TRP A 10 -14.45 -4.57 11.34
N ASP A 11 -14.14 -5.56 12.17
CA ASP A 11 -13.15 -5.40 13.23
C ASP A 11 -11.73 -5.41 12.66
N ALA A 12 -11.47 -6.20 11.61
CA ALA A 12 -10.21 -6.16 10.87
C ALA A 12 -9.99 -4.79 10.21
N VAL A 13 -11.03 -4.21 9.61
CA VAL A 13 -10.97 -2.85 9.04
C VAL A 13 -10.65 -1.81 10.13
N ALA A 14 -11.35 -1.87 11.27
CA ALA A 14 -11.10 -0.97 12.40
C ALA A 14 -9.65 -1.06 12.91
N ARG A 15 -9.14 -2.28 13.10
CA ARG A 15 -7.75 -2.54 13.51
C ARG A 15 -6.74 -2.01 12.49
N ALA A 16 -6.98 -2.27 11.20
CA ALA A 16 -6.10 -1.78 10.13
C ALA A 16 -6.00 -0.24 10.18
N ILE A 17 -7.14 0.46 10.24
CA ILE A 17 -7.16 1.93 10.33
C ILE A 17 -6.40 2.43 11.56
N GLN A 18 -6.63 1.84 12.74
CA GLN A 18 -5.94 2.22 13.98
C GLN A 18 -4.42 2.06 13.84
N ASN A 19 -3.96 0.89 13.41
CA ASN A 19 -2.53 0.61 13.28
C ASN A 19 -1.88 1.60 12.31
N ARG A 20 -2.53 1.91 11.19
CA ARG A 20 -1.97 2.82 10.19
C ARG A 20 -1.89 4.27 10.65
N LEU A 21 -2.86 4.73 11.44
CA LEU A 21 -2.79 6.04 12.09
C LEU A 21 -1.61 6.11 13.06
N ASP A 22 -1.40 5.06 13.85
CA ASP A 22 -0.30 4.97 14.81
C ASP A 22 1.07 4.89 14.10
N GLU A 23 1.18 4.06 13.06
CA GLU A 23 2.38 3.92 12.21
C GLU A 23 2.79 5.23 11.55
N THR A 24 1.81 5.95 10.97
CA THR A 24 2.09 7.18 10.21
C THR A 24 2.03 8.44 11.08
N ARG A 25 1.71 8.30 12.38
CA ARG A 25 1.45 9.41 13.33
C ARG A 25 0.44 10.43 12.79
N SER A 26 -0.49 9.98 11.95
CA SER A 26 -1.56 10.82 11.38
C SER A 26 -2.73 10.91 12.34
N THR A 27 -3.48 12.02 12.27
CA THR A 27 -4.71 12.18 13.05
C THR A 27 -5.96 11.78 12.24
N GLN A 28 -7.04 11.42 12.94
CA GLN A 28 -8.35 11.18 12.29
C GLN A 28 -8.80 12.38 11.45
N MET A 29 -8.55 13.61 11.90
CA MET A 29 -8.94 14.82 11.18
C MET A 29 -8.23 14.93 9.84
N GLU A 30 -6.92 14.65 9.80
CA GLU A 30 -6.14 14.69 8.58
C GLU A 30 -6.59 13.65 7.56
N ILE A 31 -6.85 12.41 8.01
CA ILE A 31 -7.31 11.33 7.14
C ILE A 31 -8.73 11.61 6.64
N ALA A 32 -9.64 12.09 7.50
CA ALA A 32 -11.00 12.43 7.10
C ALA A 32 -11.00 13.52 6.02
N SER A 33 -10.16 14.56 6.19
CA SER A 33 -9.98 15.62 5.21
C SER A 33 -9.44 15.09 3.88
N ARG A 34 -8.37 14.28 3.91
CA ARG A 34 -7.77 13.66 2.71
C ARG A 34 -8.75 12.76 1.96
N ALA A 35 -9.49 11.91 2.68
CA ALA A 35 -10.50 11.01 2.12
C ALA A 35 -11.81 11.72 1.71
N ARG A 36 -11.96 13.02 2.00
CA ARG A 36 -13.19 13.80 1.79
C ARG A 36 -14.42 13.18 2.44
N VAL A 37 -14.24 12.61 3.64
CA VAL A 37 -15.31 12.03 4.46
C VAL A 37 -15.50 12.87 5.73
N SER A 38 -16.65 12.73 6.39
CA SER A 38 -16.83 13.38 7.68
C SER A 38 -15.93 12.74 8.75
N LEU A 39 -15.47 13.53 9.72
CA LEU A 39 -14.72 13.01 10.88
C LEU A 39 -15.53 11.93 11.62
N THR A 40 -16.85 12.13 11.73
CA THR A 40 -17.77 11.14 12.30
C THR A 40 -17.72 9.82 11.55
N THR A 41 -17.73 9.85 10.22
CA THR A 41 -17.63 8.64 9.39
C THR A 41 -16.34 7.88 9.66
N LEU A 42 -15.19 8.58 9.71
CA LEU A 42 -13.92 7.92 10.01
C LEU A 42 -13.88 7.35 11.44
N ARG A 43 -14.43 8.10 12.41
CA ARG A 43 -14.53 7.64 13.79
C ARG A 43 -15.41 6.40 13.93
N GLU A 44 -16.53 6.37 13.22
CA GLU A 44 -17.39 5.19 13.15
C GLU A 44 -16.62 4.01 12.57
N LEU A 45 -15.90 4.21 11.46
CA LEU A 45 -15.06 3.18 10.82
C LEU A 45 -14.05 2.58 11.80
N GLN A 46 -13.26 3.42 12.45
CA GLN A 46 -12.19 3.03 13.38
C GLN A 46 -12.69 2.33 14.65
N HIS A 47 -13.91 2.63 15.10
CA HIS A 47 -14.48 2.01 16.31
C HIS A 47 -15.59 1.00 16.02
N ASN A 48 -15.78 0.62 14.76
CA ASN A 48 -16.83 -0.30 14.31
C ASN A 48 -18.24 0.03 14.85
N LEU A 49 -18.62 1.31 14.93
CA LEU A 49 -19.85 1.73 15.64
C LEU A 49 -21.15 1.55 14.82
N ASN A 50 -21.09 1.30 13.51
CA ASN A 50 -22.26 1.17 12.62
C ASN A 50 -21.89 0.48 11.28
N PRO A 51 -21.73 -0.85 11.23
CA PRO A 51 -21.27 -1.54 10.02
C PRO A 51 -22.28 -1.57 8.86
N ARG A 52 -23.59 -1.58 9.16
CA ARG A 52 -24.68 -1.81 8.18
C ARG A 52 -24.91 -0.73 7.12
N ARG A 53 -24.26 0.45 7.22
CA ARG A 53 -24.55 1.61 6.34
C ARG A 53 -23.34 2.09 5.52
N ARG A 54 -22.25 1.32 5.50
CA ARG A 54 -20.97 1.77 4.94
C ARG A 54 -20.91 1.50 3.44
N ARG A 55 -20.54 2.52 2.67
CA ARG A 55 -20.41 2.40 1.21
C ARG A 55 -19.01 1.90 0.87
N PRO A 56 -18.84 0.89 -0.01
CA PRO A 56 -17.52 0.42 -0.47
C PRO A 56 -16.64 1.56 -0.97
N GLN A 57 -17.23 2.55 -1.64
CA GLN A 57 -16.53 3.75 -2.12
C GLN A 57 -15.86 4.56 -1.00
N THR A 58 -16.43 4.57 0.21
CA THR A 58 -15.83 5.23 1.38
C THR A 58 -14.58 4.47 1.85
N LEU A 59 -14.59 3.13 1.82
CA LEU A 59 -13.42 2.34 2.16
C LEU A 59 -12.28 2.57 1.18
N SER A 60 -12.58 2.71 -0.10
CA SER A 60 -11.56 3.03 -1.10
C SER A 60 -10.92 4.40 -0.87
N ALA A 61 -11.72 5.45 -0.67
CA ALA A 61 -11.20 6.79 -0.40
C ALA A 61 -10.38 6.85 0.91
N VAL A 62 -10.79 6.11 1.94
CA VAL A 62 -10.04 6.02 3.20
C VAL A 62 -8.74 5.22 3.03
N SER A 63 -8.74 4.16 2.21
CA SER A 63 -7.52 3.39 1.91
C SER A 63 -6.47 4.28 1.25
N GLU A 64 -6.85 5.02 0.20
CA GLU A 64 -5.96 5.95 -0.48
C GLU A 64 -5.44 7.05 0.46
N ALA A 65 -6.32 7.63 1.29
CA ALA A 65 -5.91 8.68 2.24
C ALA A 65 -4.93 8.19 3.31
N LEU A 66 -4.97 6.91 3.64
CA LEU A 66 -4.05 6.19 4.53
C LEU A 66 -2.76 5.72 3.82
N GLY A 67 -2.66 5.96 2.51
CA GLY A 67 -1.50 5.60 1.70
C GLY A 67 -1.46 4.12 1.36
N TRP A 68 -2.61 3.50 1.13
CA TRP A 68 -2.77 2.14 0.62
C TRP A 68 -3.48 2.13 -0.73
N PRO A 69 -3.42 0.99 -1.44
CA PRO A 69 -4.30 0.73 -2.58
C PRO A 69 -5.77 1.00 -2.30
N ALA A 70 -6.49 1.53 -3.28
CA ALA A 70 -7.93 1.82 -3.16
C ALA A 70 -8.78 0.59 -2.82
N GLY A 71 -8.31 -0.62 -3.12
CA GLY A 71 -8.98 -1.87 -2.77
C GLY A 71 -8.64 -2.41 -1.38
N TYR A 72 -7.62 -1.88 -0.70
CA TYR A 72 -7.01 -2.52 0.46
C TYR A 72 -8.00 -2.79 1.59
N LEU A 73 -8.74 -1.77 2.07
CA LEU A 73 -9.70 -1.98 3.16
C LEU A 73 -10.91 -2.83 2.75
N VAL A 74 -11.22 -2.93 1.46
CA VAL A 74 -12.25 -3.84 0.94
C VAL A 74 -11.76 -5.28 0.98
N GLN A 75 -10.51 -5.53 0.61
CA GLN A 75 -9.87 -6.85 0.72
C GLN A 75 -9.78 -7.29 2.19
N VAL A 76 -9.37 -6.38 3.09
CA VAL A 76 -9.35 -6.63 4.54
C VAL A 76 -10.76 -6.97 5.06
N LEU A 77 -11.79 -6.26 4.58
CA LEU A 77 -13.18 -6.53 4.96
C LEU A 77 -13.62 -7.96 4.61
N HIS A 78 -13.24 -8.45 3.43
CA HIS A 78 -13.57 -9.79 2.96
C HIS A 78 -12.62 -10.88 3.50
N GLY A 79 -11.62 -10.51 4.30
CA GLY A 79 -10.61 -11.45 4.80
C GLY A 79 -9.66 -11.97 3.70
N GLU A 80 -9.53 -11.23 2.60
CA GLU A 80 -8.60 -11.53 1.53
C GLU A 80 -7.17 -11.14 1.92
N ALA A 81 -6.18 -11.72 1.24
CA ALA A 81 -4.77 -11.35 1.42
C ALA A 81 -4.52 -9.94 0.84
N ALA A 82 -4.76 -8.91 1.65
CA ALA A 82 -4.57 -7.52 1.26
C ALA A 82 -3.09 -7.14 1.29
N GLU A 83 -2.58 -6.61 0.17
CA GLU A 83 -1.19 -6.15 0.08
C GLU A 83 -1.11 -4.61 0.15
N PRO A 84 -0.37 -4.03 1.12
CA PRO A 84 -0.31 -2.58 1.33
C PRO A 84 0.32 -1.77 0.19
N HIS A 85 0.96 -2.43 -0.77
CA HIS A 85 1.76 -1.83 -1.85
C HIS A 85 1.52 -2.51 -3.21
N ALA A 86 0.37 -3.18 -3.41
CA ALA A 86 0.07 -3.90 -4.65
C ALA A 86 0.23 -3.02 -5.91
N ASP A 87 -0.15 -1.75 -5.79
CA ASP A 87 -0.17 -0.77 -6.88
C ASP A 87 1.24 -0.33 -7.29
N GLU A 88 2.20 -0.38 -6.36
CA GLU A 88 3.58 0.03 -6.60
C GLU A 88 4.26 -0.88 -7.64
N SER A 89 3.84 -2.15 -7.69
CA SER A 89 4.30 -3.09 -8.71
C SER A 89 3.86 -2.71 -10.13
N ALA A 90 2.79 -1.92 -10.25
CA ALA A 90 2.28 -1.41 -11.52
C ALA A 90 2.67 0.06 -11.77
N ASP A 91 3.38 0.72 -10.85
CA ASP A 91 3.79 2.11 -11.00
C ASP A 91 4.88 2.23 -12.09
N PRO A 92 4.61 2.95 -13.19
CA PRO A 92 5.56 3.08 -14.30
C PRO A 92 6.85 3.82 -13.89
N VAL A 93 6.80 4.68 -12.88
CA VAL A 93 7.97 5.40 -12.35
C VAL A 93 8.87 4.44 -11.58
N LEU A 94 8.30 3.64 -10.68
CA LEU A 94 9.05 2.62 -9.93
C LEU A 94 9.63 1.54 -10.86
N THR A 95 8.87 1.16 -11.88
CA THR A 95 9.34 0.25 -12.95
C THR A 95 10.54 0.86 -13.69
N SER A 96 10.46 2.14 -14.08
CA SER A 96 11.53 2.83 -14.78
C SER A 96 12.79 2.99 -13.91
N LEU A 97 12.62 3.31 -12.61
CA LEU A 97 13.73 3.38 -11.66
C LEU A 97 14.43 2.03 -11.51
N SER A 98 13.67 0.94 -11.38
CA SER A 98 14.20 -0.42 -11.32
C SER A 98 14.97 -0.78 -12.59
N GLY A 99 14.49 -0.34 -13.75
CA GLY A 99 15.19 -0.47 -15.04
C GLY A 99 16.52 0.28 -15.05
N LEU A 100 16.52 1.54 -14.61
CA LEU A 100 17.74 2.36 -14.53
C LEU A 100 18.79 1.76 -13.58
N GLU A 101 18.37 1.22 -12.44
CA GLU A 101 19.28 0.52 -11.51
C GLU A 101 19.96 -0.70 -12.17
N GLN A 102 19.20 -1.46 -12.96
CA GLN A 102 19.74 -2.60 -13.71
C GLN A 102 20.75 -2.16 -14.76
N GLU A 103 20.44 -1.08 -15.51
CA GLU A 103 21.37 -0.51 -16.50
C GLU A 103 22.67 0.00 -15.84
N ILE A 104 22.57 0.71 -14.71
CA ILE A 104 23.74 1.20 -13.98
C ILE A 104 24.60 0.01 -13.48
N ARG A 105 23.99 -1.06 -12.98
CA ARG A 105 24.72 -2.27 -12.57
C ARG A 105 25.42 -2.93 -13.77
N ALA A 106 24.76 -3.01 -14.92
CA ALA A 106 25.34 -3.54 -16.15
C ALA A 106 26.52 -2.69 -16.63
N LEU A 107 26.40 -1.35 -16.58
CA LEU A 107 27.49 -0.45 -16.94
C LEU A 107 28.69 -0.60 -16.01
N ARG A 108 28.48 -0.68 -14.69
CA ARG A 108 29.55 -0.92 -13.72
C ARG A 108 30.29 -2.22 -13.99
N ALA A 109 29.55 -3.32 -14.19
CA ALA A 109 30.16 -4.62 -14.51
C ALA A 109 30.99 -4.57 -15.80
N ARG A 110 30.54 -3.80 -16.80
CA ARG A 110 31.27 -3.62 -18.06
C ARG A 110 32.52 -2.77 -17.90
N VAL A 111 32.47 -1.72 -17.08
CA VAL A 111 33.65 -0.90 -16.74
C VAL A 111 34.68 -1.76 -16.00
N ASP A 112 34.27 -2.52 -14.98
CA ASP A 112 35.16 -3.41 -14.23
C ASP A 112 35.84 -4.45 -15.14
N GLN A 113 35.11 -4.95 -16.15
CA GLN A 113 35.66 -5.88 -17.12
C GLN A 113 36.71 -5.21 -18.04
N ILE A 114 36.44 -3.99 -18.51
CA ILE A 114 37.38 -3.22 -19.34
C ILE A 114 38.65 -2.89 -18.54
N GLU A 115 38.51 -2.48 -17.28
CA GLU A 115 39.65 -2.19 -16.41
C GLU A 115 40.56 -3.42 -16.21
N ARG A 116 39.98 -4.61 -16.02
CA ARG A 116 40.75 -5.87 -15.94
C ARG A 116 41.48 -6.19 -17.25
N GLN A 117 40.80 -6.06 -18.39
CA GLN A 117 41.41 -6.32 -19.70
C GLN A 117 42.58 -5.39 -20.01
N LEU A 118 42.48 -4.11 -19.59
CA LEU A 118 43.58 -3.15 -19.74
C LEU A 118 44.75 -3.49 -18.82
N ALA A 119 44.49 -3.89 -17.57
CA ALA A 119 45.53 -4.32 -16.65
C ALA A 119 46.27 -5.59 -17.13
N ASP A 120 45.55 -6.51 -17.79
CA ASP A 120 46.12 -7.74 -18.34
C ASP A 120 46.87 -7.53 -19.66
N GLY A 121 46.56 -6.46 -20.41
CA GLY A 121 47.16 -6.16 -21.72
C GLY A 121 48.45 -5.32 -21.68
N ASP A 122 48.72 -4.67 -20.55
CA ASP A 122 49.95 -3.90 -20.28
C ASP A 122 51.07 -4.75 -19.63
N ALA A 123 50.87 -6.06 -19.46
CA ALA A 123 51.81 -7.03 -18.89
C ALA A 123 52.44 -7.96 -19.96
#